data_AF-A0AAU3L8V8-F1
#
_entry.id   AF-A0AAU3L8V8-F1
#
_cell.length_a   1.000
_cell.length_b   1.000
_cell.length_c   1.000
_cell.angle_alpha   90.00
_cell.angle_beta   90.00
_cell.angle_gamma   90.00
#
_symmetry.space_group_name_H-M   'P 1'
#
loop_
_entity.id
_entity.type
_entity.pdbx_description
1 polymer ?
#
loop_
_entity_poly.entity_id
_entity_poly.type
_entity_poly.pdbx_seq_one_letter_code
_entity_poly.pdbx_strand_id
1 'polypeptide(L)' 'MCEHIEDFHRTVLMLGALALYAEMPGADDAFIDSIGPSLAVSLPDPPPGMFPPGYDPIGGTDHPGGV' A
#
# COMPACT_ATOMS: atom_id res chain seq x y z
N MET A 1 8.77 -16.76 18.78
CA MET A 1 8.38 -16.13 17.52
C MET A 1 7.62 -14.87 17.87
N CYS A 2 8.02 -13.72 17.34
CA CYS A 2 7.30 -12.47 17.54
C CYS A 2 6.28 -12.39 16.40
N GLU A 3 5.04 -12.79 16.67
CA GLU A 3 3.93 -12.89 15.71
C GLU A 3 3.77 -11.63 14.83
N HIS A 4 4.02 -10.46 15.39
CA HIS A 4 3.98 -9.18 14.68
C HIS A 4 5.00 -9.04 13.54
N ILE A 5 6.16 -9.70 13.65
CA ILE A 5 7.20 -9.67 12.60
C ILE A 5 6.78 -10.55 11.42
N GLU A 6 6.17 -11.69 11.70
CA GLU A 6 5.71 -12.63 10.67
C GLU A 6 4.54 -12.06 9.88
N ASP A 7 3.62 -11.38 10.55
CA ASP A 7 2.50 -10.69 9.90
C ASP A 7 2.97 -9.52 9.05
N PHE A 8 3.94 -8.73 9.53
CA PHE A 8 4.56 -7.67 8.73
C PHE A 8 5.18 -8.22 7.43
N HIS A 9 6.01 -9.26 7.53
CA HIS A 9 6.61 -9.88 6.34
C HIS A 9 5.55 -10.43 5.38
N ARG A 10 4.49 -11.05 5.90
CA ARG A 10 3.39 -11.55 5.08
C ARG A 10 2.68 -10.44 4.33
N THR A 11 2.35 -9.34 5.01
CA THR A 11 1.71 -8.16 4.40
C THR A 11 2.60 -7.57 3.30
N VAL A 12 3.91 -7.41 3.55
CA VAL A 12 4.85 -6.89 2.55
C VAL A 12 4.93 -7.80 1.33
N LEU A 13 4.95 -9.12 1.52
CA LEU A 13 4.95 -10.09 0.41
C LEU A 13 3.65 -10.02 -0.41
N MET A 14 2.49 -9.88 0.24
CA MET A 14 1.20 -9.74 -0.45
C MET A 14 1.13 -8.44 -1.24
N LEU A 15 1.60 -7.32 -0.69
CA LEU A 15 1.69 -6.04 -1.40
C LEU A 15 2.63 -6.13 -2.61
N GLY A 16 3.78 -6.79 -2.46
CA GLY A 16 4.71 -7.01 -3.58
C GLY A 16 4.10 -7.87 -4.69
N ALA A 17 3.36 -8.93 -4.33
CA ALA A 17 2.64 -9.74 -5.31
C ALA A 17 1.54 -8.96 -6.04
N LEU A 18 0.80 -8.10 -5.32
CA LEU A 18 -0.21 -7.22 -5.90
C LEU A 18 0.42 -6.21 -6.87
N ALA A 19 1.57 -5.64 -6.53
CA ALA A 19 2.31 -4.73 -7.42
C ALA A 19 2.75 -5.43 -8.71
N LEU A 20 3.25 -6.66 -8.62
CA LEU A 20 3.58 -7.45 -9.82
C LEU A 20 2.33 -7.80 -10.65
N TYR A 21 1.19 -8.05 -9.99
CA TYR A 21 -0.08 -8.28 -10.68
C TYR A 21 -0.54 -7.03 -11.45
N ALA A 22 -0.41 -5.84 -10.88
CA ALA A 22 -0.80 -4.58 -11.50
C ALA A 22 -0.04 -4.29 -12.81
N GLU A 23 1.19 -4.77 -12.95
CA GLU A 23 1.99 -4.62 -14.17
C GLU A 23 1.60 -5.63 -15.28
N MET A 24 0.70 -6.58 -15.03
CA MET A 24 0.29 -7.56 -16.03
C MET A 24 -0.76 -7.02 -17.00
N PRO A 25 -0.69 -7.35 -18.30
CA PRO A 25 -1.72 -6.95 -19.26
C PRO A 25 -3.11 -7.47 -18.87
N GLY A 26 -4.08 -6.56 -18.74
CA GLY A 26 -5.45 -6.90 -18.37
C GLY A 26 -5.65 -7.20 -16.88
N ALA A 27 -4.74 -6.72 -16.02
CA ALA A 27 -4.97 -6.71 -14.58
C ALA A 27 -6.27 -5.98 -14.21
N ASP A 28 -6.95 -6.47 -13.19
CA ASP A 28 -8.22 -5.91 -12.71
C ASP A 28 -7.94 -4.71 -11.81
N ASP A 29 -8.13 -3.51 -12.36
CA ASP A 29 -7.93 -2.25 -11.66
C ASP A 29 -8.83 -2.13 -10.42
N ALA A 30 -10.08 -2.60 -10.49
CA ALA A 30 -11.01 -2.53 -9.36
C ALA A 30 -10.59 -3.46 -8.23
N PHE A 31 -10.00 -4.61 -8.56
CA PHE A 31 -9.36 -5.48 -7.58
C PHE A 31 -8.15 -4.80 -6.92
N ILE A 32 -7.27 -4.17 -7.69
CA ILE A 32 -6.08 -3.48 -7.17
C ILE A 32 -6.47 -2.33 -6.23
N ASP A 33 -7.42 -1.49 -6.65
CA ASP A 33 -7.93 -0.35 -5.88
C ASP A 33 -8.60 -0.78 -4.57
N SER A 34 -9.20 -1.97 -4.54
CA SER A 34 -9.83 -2.52 -3.33
C SER A 34 -8.82 -3.19 -2.39
N ILE A 35 -7.92 -4.00 -2.95
CA ILE A 35 -7.02 -4.84 -2.15
C ILE A 35 -5.79 -4.08 -1.67
N GLY A 36 -5.27 -3.13 -2.45
CA GLY A 36 -4.10 -2.33 -2.07
C GLY A 36 -4.26 -1.67 -0.70
N PRO A 37 -5.28 -0.82 -0.50
CA PRO A 37 -5.56 -0.19 0.79
C PRO A 37 -5.88 -1.21 1.89
N SER A 38 -6.59 -2.29 1.56
CA SER A 38 -6.96 -3.36 2.49
C SER A 38 -5.75 -4.11 3.06
N LEU A 39 -4.68 -4.26 2.28
CA LEU A 39 -3.41 -4.81 2.75
C LEU A 39 -2.58 -3.76 3.50
N ALA A 40 -2.54 -2.52 2.98
CA ALA A 40 -1.74 -1.45 3.55
C ALA A 40 -2.12 -1.09 4.99
N VAL A 41 -3.40 -1.24 5.38
CA VAL A 41 -3.86 -1.01 6.77
C VAL A 41 -3.22 -1.97 7.79
N SER A 42 -2.68 -3.09 7.32
CA SER A 42 -1.99 -4.07 8.19
C SER A 42 -0.52 -3.75 8.39
N LEU A 43 0.00 -2.68 7.77
CA LEU A 43 1.36 -2.21 8.02
C LEU A 43 1.44 -1.45 9.36
N PRO A 44 2.58 -1.51 10.05
CA PRO A 44 2.82 -0.69 11.23
C PRO A 44 2.65 0.79 10.91
N ASP A 45 2.21 1.55 11.92
CA ASP A 45 2.18 3.00 11.82
C ASP A 45 3.57 3.55 11.45
N PRO A 46 3.61 4.56 10.57
CA PRO A 46 4.85 5.22 10.19
C PRO A 46 5.54 5.85 11.41
N PRO A 47 6.88 5.95 11.41
CA PRO A 47 7.60 6.72 12.42
C PRO A 47 7.10 8.17 12.51
N PRO A 48 7.06 8.77 13.71
CA PRO A 48 6.72 10.19 13.87
C PRO A 48 7.61 11.08 13.01
N GLY A 49 7.01 12.03 12.27
CA GLY A 49 7.74 12.95 11.40
C GLY A 49 8.14 12.38 10.04
N MET A 50 7.78 11.12 9.72
CA MET A 50 7.97 10.56 8.37
C MET A 50 7.11 11.28 7.33
N PHE A 51 5.91 11.71 7.72
CA PHE A 51 4.99 12.40 6.84
C PHE A 51 4.87 13.89 7.18
N PRO A 52 4.75 14.77 6.17
CA PRO A 52 4.56 16.19 6.39
C PRO A 52 3.23 16.47 7.12
N PRO A 53 3.13 17.61 7.84
CA PRO A 53 1.88 18.02 8.46
C PRO A 53 0.77 18.13 7.41
N GLY A 54 -0.36 17.46 7.63
CA GLY A 54 -1.49 17.45 6.69
C GLY A 54 -1.41 16.39 5.60
N TYR A 55 -0.48 15.43 5.68
CA TYR A 55 -0.52 14.23 4.84
C TYR A 55 -1.79 13.42 5.13
N ASP A 56 -2.62 13.24 4.11
CA ASP A 56 -3.75 12.31 4.15
C ASP A 56 -3.29 10.95 3.57
N PRO A 57 -3.11 9.90 4.40
CA PRO A 57 -2.69 8.58 3.93
C PRO A 57 -3.74 7.86 3.07
N ILE A 58 -4.99 8.33 3.04
CA ILE A 58 -6.07 7.80 2.20
C ILE A 58 -6.42 8.75 1.05
N GLY A 59 -5.92 9.99 1.12
CA GLY A 59 -6.01 10.98 0.07
C GLY A 59 -5.15 10.54 -1.10
N GLY A 60 -5.83 10.00 -2.13
CA GLY A 60 -5.22 9.66 -3.41
C GLY A 60 -4.31 10.81 -3.85
N THR A 61 -3.07 10.45 -4.15
CA THR A 61 -2.04 11.33 -4.68
C THR A 61 -2.62 12.29 -5.71
N ASP A 62 -2.82 13.54 -5.34
CA ASP A 62 -2.88 14.65 -6.28
C ASP A 62 -1.47 14.72 -6.91
N HIS A 63 -1.23 13.91 -7.93
CA HIS A 63 0.01 13.94 -8.70
C HIS A 63 0.04 15.28 -9.44
N PRO A 64 1.00 16.20 -9.17
CA PRO A 64 1.20 17.37 -10.01
C PRO A 64 1.99 16.91 -11.24
N GLY A 65 1.29 16.27 -12.18
CA GLY A 65 1.94 15.64 -13.34
C GLY A 65 1.01 15.31 -14.49
N GLY A 66 -0.12 16.04 -14.63
CA GLY A 66 -0.92 16.04 -15.85
C GLY A 66 -0.49 17.20 -16.75
N VAL A 67 0.37 16.92 -17.72
CA VAL A 67 0.53 17.74 -18.94
C VAL A 67 0.14 16.91 -20.16
#